data_AF-A0A7S4EE00-F1
#
_entry.id   AF-A0A7S4EE00-F1
#
_cell.length_a   1.000
_cell.length_b   1.000
_cell.length_c   1.000
_cell.angle_alpha   90.00
_cell.angle_beta   90.00
_cell.angle_gamma   90.00
#
_symmetry.space_group_name_H-M   'P 1'
#
loop_
_entity.id
_entity.type
_entity.pdbx_description
1 polymer ?
#
loop_
_entity_poly.entity_id
_entity_poly.type
_entity_poly.pdbx_seq_one_letter_code
_entity_poly.pdbx_strand_id
1 'polypeptide(L)'
;MLAAVSTAAHEIRLELEQGPAYLTFREGDDLEHIADAFAAKHDLKGGEGCVGRDCVVRMLTSAMRIEMDGGGVGVNRVSVSGVEYRRQGALEVARQAQLSRPPAAVTAEPRHVSAPCAPPFCSFECATNDALVEERVARDFIEDDPELRELMRGYPPPRKCSHSLYPIFIGIPRSEVVDCVPRKYYGFRGGHHSKFGDRAYAFGPHEESEYKRAYRESYFGSTKKKAGWDCMRHYEIVASGAVPFFDEDPTQAPSATLAFWPKRLLRDLRTWPGVFPNGTVDVDVLDASGSYSKLAAGLLTYLRERLTTEALARYILETMGQAQARKVLILSAHPAPDFLRESVVHGFRQRLGAEAVDFIKPLHLYEPRVAAPWDLAARSELYGNGFTYAYRLRDDPRVDRSDIAKRLRDHFFDVVVYASVHRGLPYFDVVREHYGYDEIAFVDGEDEHGWSNFSVGLPAVGHYFMRELPDGCPPDIEVGEGFFSGG
;
A
#
# COMPACT_ATOMS: atom_id res chain seq x y z
N MET A 1 -10.72 2.78 52.55
CA MET A 1 -11.75 2.69 51.49
C MET A 1 -11.09 3.06 50.18
N LEU A 2 -10.57 2.06 49.44
CA LEU A 2 -10.19 2.24 48.05
C LEU A 2 -11.48 2.03 47.24
N ALA A 3 -11.96 3.09 46.60
CA ALA A 3 -13.09 3.01 45.69
C ALA A 3 -12.68 2.10 44.52
N ALA A 4 -13.41 0.99 44.34
CA ALA A 4 -13.32 0.20 43.13
C ALA A 4 -13.75 1.10 41.97
N VAL A 5 -12.79 1.47 41.11
CA VAL A 5 -13.09 2.07 39.82
C VAL A 5 -13.85 1.01 39.04
N SER A 6 -15.16 1.21 38.89
CA SER A 6 -16.01 0.39 38.04
C SER A 6 -15.55 0.60 36.59
N THR A 7 -14.72 -0.30 36.07
CA THR A 7 -14.42 -0.38 34.64
C THR A 7 -15.74 -0.55 33.88
N ALA A 8 -15.99 0.29 32.89
CA ALA A 8 -17.21 0.20 32.08
C ALA A 8 -17.29 -1.20 31.43
N ALA A 9 -18.48 -1.81 31.46
CA ALA A 9 -18.73 -3.05 30.73
C ALA A 9 -19.06 -2.69 29.29
N HIS A 10 -18.34 -3.29 28.34
CA HIS A 10 -18.58 -3.18 26.91
C HIS A 10 -19.43 -4.36 26.45
N GLU A 11 -20.26 -4.14 25.44
CA GLU A 11 -21.13 -5.15 24.87
C GLU A 11 -21.16 -5.03 23.34
N ILE A 12 -20.90 -6.15 22.67
CA ILE A 12 -21.04 -6.27 21.21
C ILE A 12 -22.21 -7.21 20.95
N ARG A 13 -23.22 -6.73 20.22
CA ARG A 13 -24.34 -7.55 19.74
C ARG A 13 -23.97 -8.20 18.40
N LEU A 14 -24.09 -9.52 18.34
CA LEU A 14 -23.84 -10.35 17.16
C LEU A 14 -25.15 -11.02 16.74
N GLU A 15 -25.53 -10.89 15.48
CA GLU A 15 -26.68 -11.60 14.91
C GLU A 15 -26.21 -12.96 14.38
N LEU A 16 -26.64 -14.05 15.03
CA LEU A 16 -26.28 -15.42 14.64
C LEU A 16 -27.49 -16.13 14.02
N GLU A 17 -27.26 -17.23 13.30
CA GLU A 17 -28.35 -18.07 12.75
C GLU A 17 -29.36 -18.53 13.82
N GLN A 18 -28.90 -18.68 15.05
CA GLN A 18 -29.70 -19.11 16.21
C GLN A 18 -30.40 -17.96 16.95
N GLY A 19 -30.23 -16.72 16.47
CA GLY A 19 -30.74 -15.50 17.09
C GLY A 19 -29.63 -14.57 17.61
N PRO A 20 -30.00 -13.39 18.14
CA PRO A 20 -29.03 -12.41 18.63
C PRO A 20 -28.28 -12.94 19.86
N ALA A 21 -26.97 -12.73 19.88
CA ALA A 21 -26.10 -13.05 20.98
C ALA A 21 -25.27 -11.82 21.39
N TYR A 22 -24.91 -11.74 22.66
CA TYR A 22 -24.23 -10.58 23.24
C TYR A 22 -22.89 -11.02 23.80
N LEU A 23 -21.82 -10.38 23.31
CA LEU A 23 -20.45 -10.58 23.77
C LEU A 23 -20.12 -9.44 24.74
N THR A 24 -20.00 -9.77 26.02
CA THR A 24 -19.78 -8.80 27.10
C THR A 24 -18.38 -8.95 27.68
N PHE A 25 -17.67 -7.84 27.91
CA PHE A 25 -16.29 -7.82 28.37
C PHE A 25 -15.96 -6.48 29.06
N ARG A 26 -14.83 -6.42 29.77
CA ARG A 26 -14.36 -5.25 30.52
C ARG A 26 -12.90 -4.94 30.22
N GLU A 27 -12.50 -3.71 30.51
CA GLU A 27 -11.08 -3.33 30.51
C GLU A 27 -10.28 -4.22 31.49
N GLY A 28 -9.26 -4.91 30.96
CA GLY A 28 -8.39 -5.81 31.73
C GLY A 28 -8.77 -7.30 31.66
N ASP A 29 -9.88 -7.65 31.00
CA ASP A 29 -10.24 -9.05 30.75
C ASP A 29 -9.29 -9.73 29.76
N ASP A 30 -9.16 -11.06 29.87
CA ASP A 30 -8.56 -11.89 28.83
C ASP A 30 -9.51 -12.02 27.64
N LEU A 31 -9.39 -11.07 26.71
CA LEU A 31 -10.25 -10.96 25.54
C LEU A 31 -10.19 -12.20 24.64
N GLU A 32 -9.05 -12.88 24.57
CA GLU A 32 -8.88 -14.08 23.74
C GLU A 32 -9.66 -15.25 24.35
N HIS A 33 -9.58 -15.41 25.67
CA HIS A 33 -10.38 -16.40 26.39
C HIS A 33 -11.89 -16.14 26.27
N ILE A 34 -12.32 -14.87 26.40
CA ILE A 34 -13.73 -14.48 26.23
C ILE A 34 -14.22 -14.77 24.81
N ALA A 35 -13.41 -14.43 23.80
CA ALA A 35 -13.73 -14.71 22.40
C ALA A 35 -13.83 -16.22 22.12
N ASP A 36 -12.91 -17.03 22.65
CA ASP A 36 -12.96 -18.49 22.52
C ASP A 36 -14.18 -19.09 23.21
N ALA A 37 -14.46 -18.68 24.45
CA ALA A 37 -15.65 -19.13 25.17
C ALA A 37 -16.94 -18.79 24.40
N PHE A 38 -17.04 -17.59 23.84
CA PHE A 38 -18.19 -17.17 23.03
C PHE A 38 -18.30 -17.99 21.73
N ALA A 39 -17.19 -18.18 21.01
CA ALA A 39 -17.14 -18.99 19.80
C ALA A 39 -17.48 -20.47 20.07
N ALA A 40 -17.14 -21.01 21.24
CA ALA A 40 -17.56 -22.35 21.71
C ALA A 40 -19.05 -22.43 21.90
N LYS A 41 -19.57 -21.49 22.69
CA LYS A 41 -20.97 -21.47 23.08
C LYS A 41 -21.91 -21.42 21.89
N HIS A 42 -21.50 -20.72 20.83
CA HIS A 42 -22.32 -20.48 19.65
C HIS A 42 -21.93 -21.34 18.44
N ASP A 43 -21.05 -22.34 18.62
CA ASP A 43 -20.54 -23.23 17.55
C ASP A 43 -20.07 -22.45 16.31
N LEU A 44 -19.38 -21.34 16.53
CA LEU A 44 -18.91 -20.49 15.43
C LEU A 44 -17.72 -21.17 14.75
N LYS A 45 -17.96 -21.69 13.55
CA LYS A 45 -16.96 -22.44 12.75
C LYS A 45 -16.13 -21.57 11.81
N GLY A 46 -16.39 -20.27 11.80
CA GLY A 46 -15.82 -19.35 10.82
C GLY A 46 -16.63 -19.31 9.52
N GLY A 47 -16.30 -18.35 8.65
CA GLY A 47 -16.97 -18.08 7.37
C GLY A 47 -15.96 -17.74 6.28
N GLU A 48 -16.44 -17.18 5.16
CA GLU A 48 -15.56 -16.74 4.07
C GLU A 48 -14.51 -15.73 4.58
N GLY A 49 -13.23 -16.04 4.36
CA GLY A 49 -12.09 -15.24 4.83
C GLY A 49 -11.63 -15.53 6.26
N CYS A 50 -12.35 -16.38 7.01
CA CYS A 50 -11.99 -16.76 8.37
C CYS A 50 -12.37 -18.22 8.65
N VAL A 51 -11.47 -19.15 8.34
CA VAL A 51 -11.75 -20.60 8.45
C VAL A 51 -11.22 -21.14 9.78
N GLY A 52 -12.11 -21.71 10.58
CA GLY A 52 -11.76 -22.38 11.83
C GLY A 52 -11.88 -21.50 13.08
N ARG A 53 -11.89 -22.19 14.21
CA ARG A 53 -12.19 -21.63 15.53
C ARG A 53 -11.21 -20.53 15.95
N ASP A 54 -9.91 -20.77 15.81
CA ASP A 54 -8.85 -19.81 16.16
C ASP A 54 -9.02 -18.46 15.45
N CYS A 55 -9.48 -18.50 14.19
CA CYS A 55 -9.73 -17.30 13.42
C CYS A 55 -10.91 -16.48 13.98
N VAL A 56 -12.03 -17.14 14.31
CA VAL A 56 -13.18 -16.48 14.92
C VAL A 56 -12.77 -15.83 16.25
N VAL A 57 -11.93 -16.50 17.02
CA VAL A 57 -11.42 -15.99 18.30
C VAL A 57 -10.63 -14.70 18.10
N ARG A 58 -9.69 -14.67 17.15
CA ARG A 58 -8.90 -13.47 16.85
C ARG A 58 -9.75 -12.32 16.31
N MET A 59 -10.74 -12.62 15.48
CA MET A 59 -11.67 -11.63 14.94
C MET A 59 -12.51 -10.98 16.06
N LEU A 60 -13.12 -11.79 16.93
CA LEU A 60 -13.89 -11.29 18.07
C LEU A 60 -13.00 -10.53 19.06
N THR A 61 -11.78 -11.02 19.31
CA THR A 61 -10.78 -10.33 20.13
C THR A 61 -10.45 -8.94 19.57
N SER A 62 -10.27 -8.84 18.25
CA SER A 62 -10.01 -7.58 17.57
C SER A 62 -11.22 -6.63 17.66
N ALA A 63 -12.43 -7.14 17.46
CA ALA A 63 -13.65 -6.34 17.60
C ALA A 63 -13.81 -5.77 19.03
N MET A 64 -13.53 -6.57 20.05
CA MET A 64 -13.55 -6.13 21.45
C MET A 64 -12.53 -5.01 21.72
N ARG A 65 -11.31 -5.13 21.19
CA ARG A 65 -10.28 -4.08 21.31
C ARG A 65 -10.73 -2.75 20.69
N ILE A 66 -11.33 -2.79 19.50
CA ILE A 66 -11.79 -1.56 18.81
C ILE A 66 -12.94 -0.89 19.58
N GLU A 67 -13.83 -1.67 20.20
CA GLU A 67 -14.94 -1.13 21.00
C GLU A 67 -14.43 -0.46 22.29
N MET A 68 -13.43 -1.06 22.95
CA MET A 68 -12.76 -0.45 24.12
C MET A 68 -12.07 0.88 23.78
N ASP A 69 -11.53 1.03 22.58
CA ASP A 69 -10.85 2.24 22.14
C ASP A 69 -11.81 3.43 21.88
N GLY A 70 -13.12 3.27 22.13
CA GLY A 70 -14.14 4.29 21.87
C GLY A 70 -14.35 4.54 20.38
N GLY A 71 -13.90 3.61 19.53
CA GLY A 71 -14.05 3.66 18.08
C GLY A 71 -15.50 3.50 17.62
N GLY A 72 -16.40 3.10 18.53
CA GLY A 72 -17.79 2.76 18.23
C GLY A 72 -17.82 1.73 17.12
N VAL A 73 -17.69 0.45 17.45
CA VAL A 73 -17.69 -0.58 16.42
C VAL A 73 -19.12 -0.73 15.90
N GLY A 74 -19.45 0.08 14.89
CA GLY A 74 -20.44 -0.32 13.91
C GLY A 74 -19.90 -1.53 13.17
N VAL A 75 -19.97 -2.72 13.78
CA VAL A 75 -19.83 -4.00 13.06
C VAL A 75 -21.03 -4.13 12.14
N ASN A 76 -21.00 -3.39 11.03
CA ASN A 76 -21.94 -3.61 9.95
C ASN A 76 -21.39 -4.80 9.16
N ARG A 77 -21.79 -6.02 9.55
CA ARG A 77 -21.69 -7.28 8.79
C ARG A 77 -20.46 -8.18 9.07
N VAL A 78 -20.66 -9.21 9.90
CA VAL A 78 -19.88 -10.45 9.84
C VAL A 78 -20.74 -11.47 9.08
N SER A 79 -20.28 -11.90 7.91
CA SER A 79 -20.93 -12.98 7.15
C SER A 79 -20.43 -14.33 7.66
N VAL A 80 -21.12 -14.89 8.64
CA VAL A 80 -21.14 -16.35 8.85
C VAL A 80 -22.46 -16.82 8.23
N SER A 81 -22.36 -17.46 7.07
CA SER A 81 -23.48 -18.09 6.32
C SER A 81 -24.86 -17.40 6.40
N GLY A 82 -25.13 -16.49 5.44
CA GLY A 82 -26.51 -16.19 5.05
C GLY A 82 -27.32 -15.22 5.92
N VAL A 83 -26.76 -14.07 6.34
CA VAL A 83 -27.47 -13.06 7.15
C VAL A 83 -27.68 -11.73 6.40
N GLU A 84 -28.93 -11.25 6.36
CA GLU A 84 -29.33 -9.87 6.05
C GLU A 84 -29.45 -9.04 7.34
N TYR A 85 -29.04 -7.76 7.32
CA TYR A 85 -29.16 -6.82 8.45
C TYR A 85 -30.00 -5.59 8.10
N ARG A 86 -30.76 -5.07 9.07
CA ARG A 86 -31.41 -3.75 9.05
C ARG A 86 -31.20 -3.03 10.39
N ARG A 87 -30.95 -1.72 10.35
CA ARG A 87 -30.97 -0.84 11.52
C ARG A 87 -32.38 -0.26 11.72
N GLN A 88 -33.00 -0.45 12.88
CA GLN A 88 -34.15 0.37 13.29
C GLN A 88 -33.64 1.66 13.93
N GLY A 89 -33.52 2.71 13.13
CA GLY A 89 -33.63 4.09 13.59
C GLY A 89 -35.04 4.58 13.22
N ALA A 90 -35.72 5.24 14.14
CA ALA A 90 -37.08 5.74 13.92
C ALA A 90 -37.17 6.67 12.70
N LEU A 91 -37.74 6.19 11.59
CA LEU A 91 -38.53 6.98 10.64
C LEU A 91 -39.40 6.03 9.78
N GLU A 92 -40.71 6.22 9.88
CA GLU A 92 -41.80 5.79 8.97
C GLU A 92 -42.01 4.30 8.64
N VAL A 93 -42.89 3.70 9.43
CA VAL A 93 -43.79 2.61 9.06
C VAL A 93 -44.75 3.09 7.96
N ALA A 94 -44.36 3.06 6.68
CA ALA A 94 -45.31 3.11 5.55
C ALA A 94 -44.67 2.86 4.17
N ARG A 95 -44.01 1.71 3.93
CA ARG A 95 -43.82 1.22 2.55
C ARG A 95 -43.47 -0.27 2.39
N GLN A 96 -44.08 -1.14 3.20
CA GLN A 96 -44.03 -2.60 2.99
C GLN A 96 -45.34 -3.09 2.36
N ALA A 97 -45.42 -3.11 1.02
CA ALA A 97 -46.46 -3.89 0.33
C ALA A 97 -46.17 -4.23 -1.14
N GLN A 98 -45.12 -3.71 -1.78
CA GLN A 98 -44.80 -4.06 -3.17
C GLN A 98 -43.30 -4.18 -3.33
N LEU A 99 -42.79 -5.41 -3.25
CA LEU A 99 -41.57 -5.93 -3.90
C LEU A 99 -41.41 -7.40 -3.49
N SER A 100 -42.44 -8.20 -3.77
CA SER A 100 -42.37 -9.66 -3.70
C SER A 100 -41.98 -10.19 -5.08
N ARG A 101 -40.67 -10.34 -5.30
CA ARG A 101 -40.08 -11.36 -6.18
C ARG A 101 -38.57 -11.41 -5.93
N PRO A 102 -38.01 -12.52 -5.40
CA PRO A 102 -36.57 -12.70 -5.37
C PRO A 102 -36.06 -12.74 -6.83
N PRO A 103 -34.95 -12.06 -7.16
CA PRO A 103 -34.28 -12.28 -8.44
C PRO A 103 -33.89 -13.75 -8.54
N ALA A 104 -33.96 -14.31 -9.74
CA ALA A 104 -33.57 -15.68 -10.01
C ALA A 104 -32.16 -15.95 -9.44
N ALA A 105 -31.99 -17.12 -8.79
CA ALA A 105 -30.73 -17.58 -8.25
C ALA A 105 -29.62 -17.45 -9.31
N VAL A 106 -28.61 -16.63 -9.02
CA VAL A 106 -27.39 -16.58 -9.81
C VAL A 106 -26.62 -17.86 -9.50
N THR A 107 -26.61 -18.80 -10.43
CA THR A 107 -26.02 -20.15 -10.33
C THR A 107 -24.50 -20.17 -10.53
N ALA A 108 -23.79 -19.07 -10.29
CA ALA A 108 -22.34 -19.01 -10.49
C ALA A 108 -21.62 -19.20 -9.15
N GLU A 109 -20.74 -20.20 -9.05
CA GLU A 109 -19.88 -20.39 -7.88
C GLU A 109 -19.03 -19.13 -7.60
N PRO A 110 -18.81 -18.77 -6.33
CA PRO A 110 -17.98 -17.63 -5.96
C PRO A 110 -16.55 -17.77 -6.51
N ARG A 111 -16.02 -16.69 -7.09
CA ARG A 111 -14.62 -16.66 -7.55
C ARG A 111 -13.70 -16.38 -6.34
N HIS A 112 -12.98 -17.41 -5.91
CA HIS A 112 -11.94 -17.28 -4.90
C HIS A 112 -10.56 -17.06 -5.52
N VAL A 113 -9.79 -16.14 -4.94
CA VAL A 113 -8.42 -15.82 -5.37
C VAL A 113 -7.48 -15.99 -4.19
N SER A 114 -6.30 -16.55 -4.45
CA SER A 114 -5.27 -16.69 -3.43
C SER A 114 -4.54 -15.37 -3.15
N ALA A 115 -4.25 -15.06 -1.89
CA ALA A 115 -3.43 -13.91 -1.49
C ALA A 115 -2.09 -14.35 -0.88
N PRO A 116 -0.99 -13.58 -1.05
CA PRO A 116 0.26 -13.83 -0.34
C PRO A 116 0.06 -13.63 1.16
N CYS A 117 -0.08 -14.72 1.91
CA CYS A 117 -0.21 -14.70 3.38
C CYS A 117 0.00 -16.09 4.00
N ALA A 118 0.03 -16.13 5.33
CA ALA A 118 0.04 -17.38 6.10
C ALA A 118 -1.38 -17.99 6.16
N PRO A 119 -1.55 -19.31 5.92
CA PRO A 119 -2.85 -19.99 6.10
C PRO A 119 -3.41 -19.76 7.51
N PRO A 120 -4.75 -19.61 7.68
CA PRO A 120 -5.82 -19.89 6.72
C PRO A 120 -6.24 -18.71 5.81
N PHE A 121 -5.55 -17.57 5.87
CA PHE A 121 -5.99 -16.33 5.21
C PHE A 121 -5.65 -16.25 3.71
N CYS A 122 -5.18 -17.36 3.13
CA CYS A 122 -4.65 -17.49 1.77
C CYS A 122 -5.67 -17.35 0.66
N SER A 123 -6.95 -17.12 0.94
CA SER A 123 -7.97 -16.93 -0.08
C SER A 123 -9.03 -15.92 0.34
N PHE A 124 -9.52 -15.13 -0.62
CA PHE A 124 -10.66 -14.23 -0.44
C PHE A 124 -11.61 -14.32 -1.64
N GLU A 125 -12.86 -13.91 -1.45
CA GLU A 125 -13.89 -13.84 -2.50
C GLU A 125 -13.77 -12.53 -3.28
N CYS A 126 -13.80 -12.60 -4.61
CA CYS A 126 -13.90 -11.41 -5.46
C CYS A 126 -15.30 -10.79 -5.37
N ALA A 127 -15.40 -9.48 -5.56
CA ALA A 127 -16.68 -8.77 -5.63
C ALA A 127 -17.54 -9.20 -6.84
N THR A 128 -16.90 -9.75 -7.88
CA THR A 128 -17.56 -10.33 -9.06
C THR A 128 -16.98 -11.70 -9.40
N ASN A 129 -17.85 -12.62 -9.82
CA ASN A 129 -17.46 -13.95 -10.28
C ASN A 129 -16.91 -13.94 -11.72
N ASP A 130 -17.09 -12.84 -12.45
CA ASP A 130 -16.65 -12.68 -13.83
C ASP A 130 -15.47 -11.69 -13.92
N ALA A 131 -14.29 -12.24 -14.21
CA ALA A 131 -13.04 -11.49 -14.37
C ALA A 131 -13.07 -10.51 -15.56
N LEU A 132 -13.71 -10.90 -16.67
CA LEU A 132 -13.78 -10.10 -17.89
C LEU A 132 -14.72 -8.92 -17.70
N VAL A 133 -15.77 -9.10 -16.90
CA VAL A 133 -16.64 -7.99 -16.46
C VAL A 133 -15.85 -7.01 -15.60
N GLU A 134 -15.09 -7.48 -14.60
CA GLU A 134 -14.28 -6.60 -13.74
C GLU A 134 -13.27 -5.78 -14.56
N GLU A 135 -12.56 -6.44 -15.48
CA GLU A 135 -11.57 -5.79 -16.34
C GLU A 135 -12.20 -4.73 -17.24
N ARG A 136 -13.33 -5.04 -17.88
CA ARG A 136 -14.06 -4.07 -18.70
C ARG A 136 -14.52 -2.88 -17.88
N VAL A 137 -15.12 -3.13 -16.72
CA VAL A 137 -15.60 -2.10 -15.80
C VAL A 137 -14.45 -1.19 -15.33
N ALA A 138 -13.28 -1.76 -15.04
CA ALA A 138 -12.10 -0.99 -14.68
C ALA A 138 -11.62 -0.10 -15.83
N ARG A 139 -11.54 -0.66 -17.06
CA ARG A 139 -11.13 0.08 -18.26
C ARG A 139 -12.08 1.22 -18.59
N ASP A 140 -13.38 0.96 -18.56
CA ASP A 140 -14.41 1.98 -18.81
C ASP A 140 -14.28 3.13 -17.79
N PHE A 141 -14.12 2.80 -16.49
CA PHE A 141 -13.92 3.82 -15.47
C PHE A 141 -12.64 4.66 -15.67
N ILE A 142 -11.53 4.01 -16.05
CA ILE A 142 -10.26 4.70 -16.33
C ILE A 142 -10.40 5.65 -17.53
N GLU A 143 -11.11 5.25 -18.59
CA GLU A 143 -11.34 6.14 -19.73
C GLU A 143 -12.35 7.25 -19.41
N ASP A 144 -13.31 7.03 -18.53
CA ASP A 144 -14.27 8.06 -18.13
C ASP A 144 -13.63 9.13 -17.22
N ASP A 145 -12.77 8.74 -16.27
CA ASP A 145 -12.10 9.68 -15.36
C ASP A 145 -10.92 10.40 -16.05
N PRO A 146 -10.89 11.75 -16.10
CA PRO A 146 -9.86 12.48 -16.83
C PRO A 146 -8.45 12.34 -16.25
N GLU A 147 -8.30 12.27 -14.91
CA GLU A 147 -6.97 12.15 -14.29
C GLU A 147 -6.39 10.74 -14.52
N LEU A 148 -7.19 9.70 -14.28
CA LEU A 148 -6.76 8.32 -14.52
C LEU A 148 -6.48 8.05 -15.99
N ARG A 149 -7.28 8.59 -16.91
CA ARG A 149 -7.05 8.47 -18.35
C ARG A 149 -5.70 9.07 -18.77
N GLU A 150 -5.37 10.25 -18.28
CA GLU A 150 -4.08 10.90 -18.58
C GLU A 150 -2.93 10.08 -18.00
N LEU A 151 -3.05 9.70 -16.72
CA LEU A 151 -2.06 8.87 -16.02
C LEU A 151 -1.87 7.50 -16.69
N MET A 152 -2.90 6.93 -17.30
CA MET A 152 -2.83 5.66 -18.03
C MET A 152 -2.16 5.79 -19.39
N ARG A 153 -2.22 6.97 -20.03
CA ARG A 153 -1.65 7.19 -21.38
C ARG A 153 -0.18 7.56 -21.39
N GLY A 154 0.32 8.21 -20.33
CA GLY A 154 1.69 8.70 -20.30
C GLY A 154 2.23 8.90 -18.90
N TYR A 155 3.46 9.41 -18.81
CA TYR A 155 4.08 9.80 -17.55
C TYR A 155 3.79 11.26 -17.23
N PRO A 156 3.67 11.62 -15.94
CA PRO A 156 3.61 13.02 -15.54
C PRO A 156 4.80 13.79 -16.11
N PRO A 157 4.58 15.03 -16.61
CA PRO A 157 5.65 15.80 -17.21
C PRO A 157 6.71 16.17 -16.17
N PRO A 158 7.98 16.26 -16.58
CA PRO A 158 9.02 16.77 -15.70
C PRO A 158 8.81 18.26 -15.43
N ARG A 159 9.33 18.70 -14.28
CA ARG A 159 9.49 20.10 -13.98
C ARG A 159 10.69 20.65 -14.75
N LYS A 160 10.43 21.62 -15.63
CA LYS A 160 11.46 22.26 -16.46
C LYS A 160 12.07 23.45 -15.71
N CYS A 161 13.32 23.28 -15.28
CA CYS A 161 14.17 24.34 -14.72
C CYS A 161 15.40 24.52 -15.64
N SER A 162 16.57 24.88 -15.08
CA SER A 162 17.86 24.78 -15.79
C SER A 162 18.11 23.36 -16.29
N HIS A 163 17.72 22.37 -15.49
CA HIS A 163 17.64 20.96 -15.85
C HIS A 163 16.22 20.42 -15.63
N SER A 164 15.90 19.28 -16.25
CA SER A 164 14.62 18.62 -16.03
C SER A 164 14.65 17.82 -14.74
N LEU A 165 13.67 18.04 -13.87
CA LEU A 165 13.47 17.27 -12.65
C LEU A 165 12.22 16.40 -12.81
N TYR A 166 12.37 15.10 -12.60
CA TYR A 166 11.35 14.12 -12.89
C TYR A 166 10.64 13.71 -11.60
N PRO A 167 9.30 13.77 -11.53
CA PRO A 167 8.60 13.21 -10.38
C PRO A 167 8.79 11.69 -10.34
N ILE A 168 8.85 11.10 -9.16
CA ILE A 168 8.93 9.65 -8.99
C ILE A 168 7.97 9.20 -7.90
N PHE A 169 7.65 7.90 -7.91
CA PHE A 169 6.67 7.29 -7.03
C PHE A 169 7.27 6.07 -6.34
N ILE A 170 6.80 5.75 -5.14
CA ILE A 170 7.11 4.47 -4.50
C ILE A 170 6.45 3.33 -5.28
N GLY A 171 7.13 2.20 -5.47
CA GLY A 171 6.57 1.06 -6.20
C GLY A 171 6.13 -0.05 -5.25
N ILE A 172 5.02 -0.73 -5.55
CA ILE A 172 4.64 -1.97 -4.84
C ILE A 172 5.05 -3.21 -5.65
N PRO A 173 5.60 -4.28 -5.03
CA PRO A 173 5.85 -5.52 -5.74
C PRO A 173 4.56 -6.05 -6.36
N ARG A 174 4.62 -6.49 -7.63
CA ARG A 174 3.44 -6.99 -8.34
C ARG A 174 2.80 -8.18 -7.60
N SER A 175 3.62 -8.98 -6.91
CA SER A 175 3.16 -10.11 -6.09
C SER A 175 2.26 -9.70 -4.93
N GLU A 176 2.34 -8.45 -4.46
CA GLU A 176 1.55 -7.96 -3.32
C GLU A 176 0.19 -7.37 -3.74
N VAL A 177 -0.07 -7.34 -5.05
CA VAL A 177 -1.30 -6.83 -5.60
C VAL A 177 -2.28 -7.98 -5.79
N VAL A 178 -3.44 -7.92 -5.13
CA VAL A 178 -4.52 -8.90 -5.30
C VAL A 178 -4.94 -8.99 -6.77
N ASP A 179 -5.56 -10.09 -7.22
CA ASP A 179 -5.98 -10.28 -8.63
C ASP A 179 -7.40 -9.80 -8.97
N CYS A 180 -8.22 -9.50 -7.97
CA CYS A 180 -9.55 -8.89 -8.14
C CYS A 180 -9.88 -7.95 -6.99
N VAL A 181 -10.94 -7.15 -7.12
CA VAL A 181 -11.45 -6.37 -5.99
C VAL A 181 -12.07 -7.34 -4.99
N PRO A 182 -11.59 -7.42 -3.74
CA PRO A 182 -12.19 -8.31 -2.75
C PRO A 182 -13.59 -7.85 -2.34
N ARG A 183 -14.42 -8.78 -1.89
CA ARG A 183 -15.68 -8.45 -1.24
C ARG A 183 -15.44 -7.61 0.02
N LYS A 184 -16.30 -6.60 0.22
CA LYS A 184 -16.16 -5.60 1.28
C LYS A 184 -17.18 -5.82 2.39
N TYR A 185 -16.74 -5.57 3.62
CA TYR A 185 -17.54 -5.74 4.85
C TYR A 185 -17.48 -4.48 5.73
N TYR A 186 -16.33 -3.81 5.79
CA TYR A 186 -16.15 -2.64 6.67
C TYR A 186 -16.08 -1.34 5.87
N GLY A 187 -16.65 -0.27 6.42
CA GLY A 187 -16.60 1.05 5.77
C GLY A 187 -15.18 1.61 5.66
N PHE A 188 -14.54 1.79 6.81
CA PHE A 188 -13.19 2.36 6.91
C PHE A 188 -12.27 1.48 7.74
N ARG A 189 -11.03 1.35 7.28
CA ARG A 189 -9.91 0.90 8.12
C ARG A 189 -8.98 2.05 8.42
N GLY A 190 -8.96 2.48 9.68
CA GLY A 190 -8.06 3.52 10.17
C GLY A 190 -6.61 3.03 10.34
N GLY A 191 -5.64 3.90 10.05
CA GLY A 191 -4.36 3.86 10.75
C GLY A 191 -4.58 4.44 12.14
N HIS A 192 -4.68 3.60 13.17
CA HIS A 192 -5.11 4.00 14.51
C HIS A 192 -4.38 5.25 15.05
N HIS A 193 -5.16 6.20 15.53
CA HIS A 193 -4.75 7.05 16.64
C HIS A 193 -4.76 6.17 17.88
N SER A 194 -3.61 5.62 18.27
CA SER A 194 -3.50 4.98 19.59
C SER A 194 -3.71 6.07 20.65
N LYS A 195 -4.81 5.98 21.40
CA LYS A 195 -4.98 6.74 22.65
C LYS A 195 -4.17 6.16 23.81
N PHE A 196 -3.40 5.09 23.56
CA PHE A 196 -2.37 4.59 24.46
C PHE A 196 -1.02 5.14 24.01
N GLY A 197 -0.34 5.82 24.93
CA GLY A 197 0.90 6.55 24.67
C GLY A 197 2.00 5.71 24.00
N ASP A 198 2.79 6.40 23.18
CA ASP A 198 4.18 6.11 22.77
C ASP A 198 4.58 4.72 22.27
N ARG A 199 3.66 3.81 21.92
CA ARG A 199 3.97 2.62 21.11
C ARG A 199 2.94 2.47 20.00
N ALA A 200 3.33 2.73 18.74
CA ALA A 200 3.89 1.77 17.77
C ALA A 200 2.78 1.02 17.01
N TYR A 201 3.06 0.77 15.73
CA TYR A 201 2.20 0.10 14.74
C TYR A 201 1.20 -0.91 15.35
N ALA A 202 -0.09 -0.82 14.98
CA ALA A 202 -1.16 -1.70 15.49
C ALA A 202 -1.00 -3.18 15.10
N PHE A 203 -0.07 -3.46 14.19
CA PHE A 203 0.27 -4.79 13.71
C PHE A 203 1.76 -5.02 13.99
N GLY A 204 2.07 -6.13 14.65
CA GLY A 204 3.44 -6.60 14.84
C GLY A 204 4.07 -7.13 13.56
N PRO A 205 5.38 -7.45 13.58
CA PRO A 205 6.12 -7.93 12.40
C PRO A 205 5.61 -9.25 11.81
N HIS A 206 4.77 -9.99 12.53
CA HIS A 206 4.15 -11.24 12.07
C HIS A 206 2.77 -11.05 11.44
N GLU A 207 2.25 -9.83 11.45
CA GLU A 207 0.84 -9.56 11.16
C GLU A 207 0.64 -8.83 9.82
N GLU A 208 1.63 -8.87 8.92
CA GLU A 208 1.52 -8.26 7.58
C GLU A 208 0.31 -8.80 6.80
N SER A 209 0.04 -10.10 6.95
CA SER A 209 -1.11 -10.77 6.32
C SER A 209 -2.43 -10.22 6.83
N GLU A 210 -2.54 -10.02 8.14
CA GLU A 210 -3.71 -9.45 8.81
C GLU A 210 -3.88 -7.97 8.50
N TYR A 211 -2.77 -7.23 8.46
CA TYR A 211 -2.75 -5.83 8.02
C TYR A 211 -3.34 -5.67 6.62
N LYS A 212 -2.92 -6.52 5.67
CA LYS A 212 -3.45 -6.51 4.30
C LYS A 212 -4.89 -7.03 4.24
N ARG A 213 -5.25 -8.04 5.03
CA ARG A 213 -6.63 -8.53 5.16
C ARG A 213 -7.59 -7.44 5.59
N ALA A 214 -7.19 -6.63 6.58
CA ALA A 214 -8.01 -5.53 7.07
C ALA A 214 -8.33 -4.50 5.97
N TYR A 215 -7.40 -4.25 5.04
CA TYR A 215 -7.70 -3.44 3.86
C TYR A 215 -8.55 -4.19 2.84
N ARG A 216 -8.28 -5.47 2.55
CA ARG A 216 -9.10 -6.27 1.62
C ARG A 216 -10.58 -6.22 1.98
N GLU A 217 -10.90 -6.35 3.27
CA GLU A 217 -12.27 -6.36 3.76
C GLU A 217 -12.91 -4.98 3.90
N SER A 218 -12.17 -3.89 3.66
CA SER A 218 -12.67 -2.52 3.83
C SER A 218 -12.91 -1.79 2.51
N TYR A 219 -13.97 -0.97 2.46
CA TYR A 219 -14.23 -0.08 1.34
C TYR A 219 -13.09 0.96 1.22
N PHE A 220 -12.80 1.64 2.33
CA PHE A 220 -11.76 2.66 2.40
C PHE A 220 -10.64 2.28 3.37
N GLY A 221 -9.40 2.58 2.99
CA GLY A 221 -8.26 2.61 3.91
C GLY A 221 -7.90 4.06 4.23
N SER A 222 -7.93 4.45 5.50
CA SER A 222 -7.51 5.81 5.89
C SER A 222 -6.01 5.95 5.72
N THR A 223 -5.62 7.02 5.05
CA THR A 223 -4.23 7.39 4.83
C THR A 223 -4.05 8.87 5.02
N LYS A 224 -2.81 9.31 5.11
CA LYS A 224 -2.47 10.71 5.29
C LYS A 224 -1.05 10.97 4.87
N LYS A 225 -0.72 12.24 4.77
CA LYS A 225 0.68 12.66 4.78
C LYS A 225 1.36 12.08 6.03
N LYS A 226 2.42 11.30 5.83
CA LYS A 226 3.35 10.93 6.92
C LYS A 226 4.52 11.90 6.81
N ALA A 227 5.77 11.52 7.02
CA ALA A 227 6.83 12.51 6.88
C ALA A 227 6.80 13.20 5.49
N GLY A 228 6.57 12.42 4.41
CA GLY A 228 6.21 12.90 3.06
C GLY A 228 4.73 12.72 2.69
N TRP A 229 4.34 13.29 1.55
CA TRP A 229 3.03 13.08 0.91
C TRP A 229 2.93 11.71 0.22
N ASP A 230 4.00 11.22 -0.40
CA ASP A 230 4.00 9.90 -1.04
C ASP A 230 4.45 8.80 -0.07
N CYS A 231 3.50 7.99 0.36
CA CYS A 231 3.68 6.99 1.41
C CYS A 231 3.33 5.58 0.91
N MET A 232 4.10 4.57 1.34
CA MET A 232 3.86 3.16 1.00
C MET A 232 2.42 2.69 1.28
N ARG A 233 1.79 3.25 2.32
CA ARG A 233 0.41 2.94 2.69
C ARG A 233 -0.60 3.15 1.56
N HIS A 234 -0.42 4.17 0.71
CA HIS A 234 -1.33 4.42 -0.43
C HIS A 234 -1.38 3.21 -1.35
N TYR A 235 -0.21 2.65 -1.63
CA TYR A 235 -0.03 1.48 -2.46
C TYR A 235 -0.56 0.23 -1.79
N GLU A 236 -0.32 0.03 -0.50
CA GLU A 236 -0.81 -1.13 0.25
C GLU A 236 -2.35 -1.20 0.31
N ILE A 237 -3.01 -0.04 0.44
CA ILE A 237 -4.48 0.06 0.40
C ILE A 237 -5.01 -0.37 -0.97
N VAL A 238 -4.51 0.24 -2.04
CA VAL A 238 -4.96 -0.05 -3.41
C VAL A 238 -4.58 -1.48 -3.83
N ALA A 239 -3.40 -1.97 -3.46
CA ALA A 239 -2.96 -3.33 -3.75
C ALA A 239 -3.76 -4.39 -3.01
N SER A 240 -4.43 -4.02 -1.91
CA SER A 240 -5.42 -4.86 -1.23
C SER A 240 -6.83 -4.70 -1.83
N GLY A 241 -6.98 -3.96 -2.93
CA GLY A 241 -8.25 -3.72 -3.60
C GLY A 241 -9.20 -2.80 -2.83
N ALA A 242 -8.70 -1.98 -1.90
CA ALA A 242 -9.46 -0.92 -1.23
C ALA A 242 -9.12 0.46 -1.82
N VAL A 243 -9.92 1.47 -1.49
CA VAL A 243 -9.71 2.84 -1.97
C VAL A 243 -9.01 3.67 -0.89
N PRO A 244 -7.90 4.37 -1.19
CA PRO A 244 -7.21 5.22 -0.23
C PRO A 244 -8.04 6.47 0.04
N PHE A 245 -8.32 6.72 1.31
CA PHE A 245 -9.05 7.89 1.77
C PHE A 245 -8.12 8.78 2.58
N PHE A 246 -7.71 9.90 1.99
CA PHE A 246 -6.75 10.82 2.59
C PHE A 246 -7.42 11.66 3.68
N ASP A 247 -6.80 11.73 4.87
CA ASP A 247 -7.23 12.55 6.01
C ASP A 247 -7.12 14.05 5.71
N GLU A 248 -6.13 14.44 4.92
CA GLU A 248 -5.97 15.78 4.36
C GLU A 248 -6.34 15.83 2.86
N ASP A 249 -6.46 17.02 2.28
CA ASP A 249 -6.69 17.17 0.83
C ASP A 249 -5.37 16.87 0.07
N PRO A 250 -5.30 15.78 -0.72
CA PRO A 250 -4.08 15.41 -1.44
C PRO A 250 -3.69 16.44 -2.51
N THR A 251 -4.60 17.31 -2.94
CA THR A 251 -4.30 18.39 -3.90
C THR A 251 -3.51 19.55 -3.28
N GLN A 252 -3.33 19.56 -1.96
CA GLN A 252 -2.43 20.50 -1.27
C GLN A 252 -0.94 20.09 -1.38
N ALA A 253 -0.65 18.87 -1.82
CA ALA A 253 0.71 18.49 -2.17
C ALA A 253 1.21 19.35 -3.35
N PRO A 254 2.53 19.68 -3.41
CA PRO A 254 3.12 20.34 -4.57
C PRO A 254 2.70 19.66 -5.87
N SER A 255 2.61 20.42 -6.97
CA SER A 255 2.00 19.94 -8.22
C SER A 255 2.60 18.62 -8.73
N ALA A 256 3.93 18.49 -8.64
CA ALA A 256 4.69 17.30 -9.04
C ALA A 256 4.97 16.29 -7.90
N THR A 257 4.49 16.56 -6.68
CA THR A 257 4.44 15.56 -5.61
C THR A 257 3.14 14.77 -5.73
N LEU A 258 3.19 13.44 -5.47
CA LEU A 258 2.07 12.52 -5.76
C LEU A 258 1.61 12.64 -7.24
N ALA A 259 2.53 12.93 -8.17
CA ALA A 259 2.19 13.22 -9.57
C ALA A 259 1.57 12.01 -10.30
N PHE A 260 1.79 10.80 -9.79
CA PHE A 260 1.25 9.55 -10.31
C PHE A 260 -0.07 9.13 -9.63
N TRP A 261 -0.70 10.03 -8.87
CA TRP A 261 -1.96 9.76 -8.20
C TRP A 261 -3.06 10.69 -8.72
N PRO A 262 -4.31 10.19 -8.90
CA PRO A 262 -5.45 11.01 -9.31
C PRO A 262 -5.94 11.85 -8.12
N LYS A 263 -5.22 12.92 -7.81
CA LYS A 263 -5.38 13.70 -6.57
C LYS A 263 -6.79 14.29 -6.42
N ARG A 264 -7.39 14.80 -7.50
CA ARG A 264 -8.73 15.40 -7.43
C ARG A 264 -9.79 14.32 -7.21
N LEU A 265 -9.69 13.19 -7.92
CA LEU A 265 -10.58 12.03 -7.71
C LEU A 265 -10.54 11.58 -6.25
N LEU A 266 -9.35 11.45 -5.66
CA LEU A 266 -9.17 11.01 -4.28
C LEU A 266 -9.65 12.04 -3.25
N ARG A 267 -9.47 13.34 -3.52
CA ARG A 267 -10.03 14.44 -2.69
C ARG A 267 -11.56 14.38 -2.67
N ASP A 268 -12.17 14.16 -3.83
CA ASP A 268 -13.63 14.27 -4.01
C ASP A 268 -14.41 13.12 -3.35
N LEU A 269 -13.75 12.02 -2.96
CA LEU A 269 -14.36 10.90 -2.24
C LEU A 269 -15.11 11.32 -0.97
N ARG A 270 -14.66 12.38 -0.31
CA ARG A 270 -15.32 12.95 0.90
C ARG A 270 -16.73 13.48 0.62
N THR A 271 -17.03 13.78 -0.63
CA THR A 271 -18.31 14.32 -1.09
C THR A 271 -19.21 13.26 -1.73
N TRP A 272 -18.74 12.02 -1.82
CA TRP A 272 -19.50 10.96 -2.46
C TRP A 272 -20.75 10.60 -1.66
N PRO A 273 -21.88 10.28 -2.32
CA PRO A 273 -23.07 9.77 -1.65
C PRO A 273 -22.72 8.57 -0.76
N GLY A 274 -23.25 8.55 0.45
CA GLY A 274 -22.98 7.47 1.41
C GLY A 274 -21.64 7.57 2.12
N VAL A 275 -20.82 8.61 1.89
CA VAL A 275 -19.62 8.89 2.71
C VAL A 275 -19.94 9.98 3.73
N PHE A 276 -19.67 9.72 5.01
CA PHE A 276 -19.96 10.67 6.08
C PHE A 276 -18.68 11.27 6.71
N PRO A 277 -18.73 12.54 7.17
CA PRO A 277 -17.57 13.21 7.78
C PRO A 277 -16.99 12.53 9.02
N ASN A 278 -17.75 11.68 9.70
CA ASN A 278 -17.32 10.93 10.87
C ASN A 278 -16.52 9.65 10.51
N GLY A 279 -16.17 9.43 9.23
CA GLY A 279 -15.44 8.24 8.81
C GLY A 279 -16.30 6.98 8.79
N THR A 280 -17.59 7.12 8.47
CA THR A 280 -18.50 5.99 8.24
C THR A 280 -19.06 6.02 6.83
N VAL A 281 -19.54 4.87 6.35
CA VAL A 281 -20.21 4.76 5.05
C VAL A 281 -21.60 4.15 5.18
N ASP A 282 -22.53 4.64 4.38
CA ASP A 282 -23.75 3.93 3.99
C ASP A 282 -23.46 3.16 2.70
N VAL A 283 -23.27 1.84 2.84
CA VAL A 283 -22.86 0.96 1.73
C VAL A 283 -23.93 0.86 0.64
N ASP A 284 -25.21 0.93 1.01
CA ASP A 284 -26.32 0.80 0.09
C ASP A 284 -26.45 2.04 -0.80
N VAL A 285 -26.04 3.21 -0.27
CA VAL A 285 -25.99 4.46 -1.02
C VAL A 285 -24.67 4.59 -1.80
N LEU A 286 -23.53 4.22 -1.18
CA LEU A 286 -22.20 4.37 -1.75
C LEU A 286 -22.03 3.60 -3.07
N ASP A 287 -22.54 2.37 -3.11
CA ASP A 287 -22.36 1.48 -4.26
C ASP A 287 -23.68 1.13 -4.96
N ALA A 288 -24.75 1.90 -4.72
CA ALA A 288 -26.07 1.70 -5.34
C ALA A 288 -26.00 1.55 -6.87
N SER A 289 -25.12 2.32 -7.50
CA SER A 289 -24.87 2.34 -8.95
C SER A 289 -23.60 1.59 -9.39
N GLY A 290 -22.95 0.87 -8.47
CA GLY A 290 -21.66 0.24 -8.69
C GLY A 290 -20.50 1.23 -8.78
N SER A 291 -20.67 2.47 -8.31
CA SER A 291 -19.67 3.55 -8.43
C SER A 291 -18.39 3.26 -7.64
N TYR A 292 -18.51 2.71 -6.43
CA TYR A 292 -17.35 2.32 -5.65
C TYR A 292 -16.65 1.13 -6.30
N SER A 293 -17.42 0.11 -6.72
CA SER A 293 -16.86 -1.08 -7.37
C SER A 293 -16.06 -0.72 -8.64
N LYS A 294 -16.59 0.21 -9.45
CA LYS A 294 -15.90 0.79 -10.62
C LYS A 294 -14.59 1.48 -10.24
N LEU A 295 -14.63 2.37 -9.24
CA LEU A 295 -13.46 3.08 -8.75
C LEU A 295 -12.37 2.13 -8.22
N ALA A 296 -12.75 1.19 -7.37
CA ALA A 296 -11.83 0.21 -6.79
C ALA A 296 -11.17 -0.64 -7.88
N ALA A 297 -11.96 -1.12 -8.85
CA ALA A 297 -11.44 -1.89 -9.98
C ALA A 297 -10.51 -1.05 -10.88
N GLY A 298 -10.87 0.21 -11.15
CA GLY A 298 -10.07 1.16 -11.91
C GLY A 298 -8.72 1.48 -11.24
N LEU A 299 -8.73 1.84 -9.95
CA LEU A 299 -7.50 2.12 -9.19
C LEU A 299 -6.61 0.89 -9.06
N LEU A 300 -7.20 -0.29 -8.81
CA LEU A 300 -6.45 -1.55 -8.72
C LEU A 300 -5.79 -1.90 -10.06
N THR A 301 -6.50 -1.73 -11.18
CA THR A 301 -5.96 -1.91 -12.53
C THR A 301 -4.86 -0.90 -12.84
N TYR A 302 -5.07 0.37 -12.50
CA TYR A 302 -4.07 1.42 -12.66
C TYR A 302 -2.79 1.11 -11.88
N LEU A 303 -2.90 0.77 -10.59
CA LEU A 303 -1.73 0.42 -9.76
C LEU A 303 -0.98 -0.78 -10.33
N ARG A 304 -1.71 -1.82 -10.74
CA ARG A 304 -1.17 -3.03 -11.36
C ARG A 304 -0.33 -2.75 -12.61
N GLU A 305 -0.73 -1.79 -13.43
CA GLU A 305 -0.09 -1.47 -14.71
C GLU A 305 1.00 -0.40 -14.58
N ARG A 306 0.81 0.56 -13.66
CA ARG A 306 1.56 1.82 -13.63
C ARG A 306 2.29 2.12 -12.33
N LEU A 307 1.93 1.50 -11.20
CA LEU A 307 2.51 1.81 -9.88
C LEU A 307 3.25 0.63 -9.22
N THR A 308 3.59 -0.41 -9.98
CA THR A 308 4.42 -1.51 -9.46
C THR A 308 5.90 -1.12 -9.45
N THR A 309 6.70 -1.85 -8.66
CA THR A 309 8.18 -1.72 -8.70
C THR A 309 8.75 -1.99 -10.10
N GLU A 310 8.20 -2.94 -10.85
CA GLU A 310 8.59 -3.16 -12.25
C GLU A 310 8.20 -1.99 -13.15
N ALA A 311 7.03 -1.38 -12.93
CA ALA A 311 6.62 -0.17 -13.66
C ALA A 311 7.53 1.01 -13.33
N LEU A 312 7.98 1.14 -12.08
CA LEU A 312 8.95 2.15 -11.64
C LEU A 312 10.30 2.00 -12.35
N ALA A 313 10.87 0.79 -12.39
CA ALA A 313 12.13 0.54 -13.10
C ALA A 313 11.99 0.80 -14.61
N ARG A 314 10.84 0.43 -15.21
CA ARG A 314 10.53 0.77 -16.61
C ARG A 314 10.44 2.28 -16.81
N TYR A 315 9.75 3.00 -15.92
CA TYR A 315 9.61 4.46 -15.98
C TYR A 315 10.97 5.17 -15.98
N ILE A 316 11.88 4.75 -15.08
CA ILE A 316 13.24 5.30 -15.02
C ILE A 316 13.95 5.11 -16.36
N LEU A 317 14.01 3.88 -16.87
CA LEU A 317 14.69 3.58 -18.13
C LEU A 317 14.08 4.30 -19.33
N GLU A 318 12.75 4.33 -19.45
CA GLU A 318 12.07 5.01 -20.56
C GLU A 318 12.27 6.53 -20.53
N THR A 319 12.28 7.12 -19.33
CA THR A 319 12.55 8.56 -19.14
C THR A 319 13.97 8.93 -19.57
N MET A 320 14.94 8.05 -19.33
CA MET A 320 16.32 8.21 -19.75
C MET A 320 16.56 7.92 -21.24
N GLY A 321 15.54 7.47 -21.99
CA GLY A 321 15.73 6.97 -23.36
C GLY A 321 16.45 5.61 -23.43
N GLN A 322 16.58 4.90 -22.30
CA GLN A 322 17.32 3.65 -22.12
C GLN A 322 16.40 2.42 -22.00
N ALA A 323 15.26 2.41 -22.68
CA ALA A 323 14.25 1.34 -22.58
C ALA A 323 14.79 -0.07 -22.92
N GLN A 324 15.91 -0.14 -23.66
CA GLN A 324 16.55 -1.41 -24.06
C GLN A 324 17.72 -1.83 -23.17
N ALA A 325 18.07 -1.05 -22.14
CA ALA A 325 19.14 -1.39 -21.21
C ALA A 325 18.92 -2.78 -20.59
N ARG A 326 19.99 -3.57 -20.54
CA ARG A 326 20.02 -4.94 -20.03
C ARG A 326 20.85 -5.06 -18.78
N LYS A 327 21.96 -4.34 -18.70
CA LYS A 327 22.90 -4.35 -17.58
C LYS A 327 22.77 -3.07 -16.79
N VAL A 328 22.23 -3.18 -15.58
CA VAL A 328 22.00 -2.03 -14.73
C VAL A 328 22.76 -2.21 -13.43
N LEU A 329 23.59 -1.23 -13.08
CA LEU A 329 24.20 -1.14 -11.77
C LEU A 329 23.35 -0.23 -10.88
N ILE A 330 23.00 -0.70 -9.69
CA ILE A 330 22.19 0.03 -8.71
C ILE A 330 23.07 0.31 -7.49
N LEU A 331 23.33 1.58 -7.22
CA LEU A 331 24.27 2.05 -6.21
C LEU A 331 23.54 2.70 -5.03
N SER A 332 23.98 2.37 -3.82
CA SER A 332 23.61 3.05 -2.57
C SER A 332 24.65 2.72 -1.49
N ALA A 333 25.25 3.71 -0.84
CA ALA A 333 26.35 3.44 0.11
C ALA A 333 25.89 2.96 1.49
N HIS A 334 24.62 3.15 1.86
CA HIS A 334 24.09 2.79 3.17
C HIS A 334 23.01 1.69 3.09
N PRO A 335 23.06 0.65 3.96
CA PRO A 335 22.14 -0.48 3.89
C PRO A 335 20.77 -0.22 4.52
N ALA A 336 20.59 0.81 5.35
CA ALA A 336 19.32 1.07 6.03
C ALA A 336 18.15 1.23 5.04
N PRO A 337 16.95 0.75 5.43
CA PRO A 337 15.82 0.67 4.51
C PRO A 337 15.24 2.05 4.17
N ASP A 338 14.85 2.21 2.92
CA ASP A 338 14.00 3.30 2.44
C ASP A 338 13.03 2.75 1.39
N PHE A 339 11.75 3.12 1.47
CA PHE A 339 10.71 2.54 0.61
C PHE A 339 10.97 2.79 -0.88
N LEU A 340 11.44 3.99 -1.26
CA LEU A 340 11.69 4.28 -2.67
C LEU A 340 12.93 3.53 -3.17
N ARG A 341 14.02 3.56 -2.40
CA ARG A 341 15.24 2.81 -2.70
C ARG A 341 14.96 1.31 -2.85
N GLU A 342 14.18 0.74 -1.92
CA GLU A 342 13.76 -0.66 -2.00
C GLU A 342 12.91 -0.95 -3.23
N SER A 343 12.02 -0.01 -3.59
CA SER A 343 11.20 -0.13 -4.79
C SER A 343 12.03 -0.17 -6.07
N VAL A 344 13.06 0.69 -6.15
CA VAL A 344 14.00 0.77 -7.28
C VAL A 344 14.78 -0.54 -7.39
N VAL A 345 15.42 -0.98 -6.29
CA VAL A 345 16.19 -2.23 -6.29
C VAL A 345 15.30 -3.42 -6.68
N HIS A 346 14.15 -3.57 -6.02
CA HIS A 346 13.21 -4.65 -6.32
C HIS A 346 12.76 -4.62 -7.78
N GLY A 347 12.39 -3.45 -8.31
CA GLY A 347 11.90 -3.29 -9.68
C GLY A 347 12.90 -3.72 -10.75
N PHE A 348 14.15 -3.27 -10.64
CA PHE A 348 15.20 -3.66 -11.58
C PHE A 348 15.55 -5.14 -11.46
N ARG A 349 15.60 -5.69 -10.23
CA ARG A 349 15.85 -7.11 -9.98
C ARG A 349 14.77 -8.02 -10.58
N GLN A 350 13.49 -7.65 -10.49
CA GLN A 350 12.40 -8.41 -11.11
C GLN A 350 12.49 -8.38 -12.64
N ARG A 351 12.85 -7.23 -13.23
CA ARG A 351 12.90 -7.07 -14.70
C ARG A 351 14.12 -7.73 -15.35
N LEU A 352 15.29 -7.60 -14.75
CA LEU A 352 16.57 -7.93 -15.38
C LEU A 352 17.27 -9.14 -14.75
N GLY A 353 16.75 -9.66 -13.63
CA GLY A 353 17.33 -10.82 -12.96
C GLY A 353 18.80 -10.57 -12.63
N ALA A 354 19.69 -11.47 -13.04
CA ALA A 354 21.13 -11.39 -12.74
C ALA A 354 21.84 -10.15 -13.30
N GLU A 355 21.28 -9.51 -14.34
CA GLU A 355 21.89 -8.35 -15.01
C GLU A 355 21.60 -7.02 -14.29
N ALA A 356 20.69 -7.00 -13.31
CA ALA A 356 20.54 -5.91 -12.36
C ALA A 356 21.41 -6.18 -11.12
N VAL A 357 22.51 -5.44 -10.99
CA VAL A 357 23.49 -5.59 -9.92
C VAL A 357 23.27 -4.50 -8.87
N ASP A 358 22.73 -4.87 -7.71
CA ASP A 358 22.70 -3.99 -6.52
C ASP A 358 24.04 -4.04 -5.77
N PHE A 359 24.62 -2.87 -5.48
CA PHE A 359 25.87 -2.74 -4.77
C PHE A 359 25.78 -1.87 -3.52
N ILE A 360 26.51 -2.36 -2.52
CA ILE A 360 26.03 -2.83 -1.21
C ILE A 360 24.67 -3.53 -1.29
N LYS A 361 24.70 -4.86 -1.23
CA LYS A 361 23.49 -5.70 -1.30
C LYS A 361 22.57 -5.43 -0.10
N PRO A 362 21.29 -5.05 -0.32
CA PRO A 362 20.35 -4.84 0.76
C PRO A 362 19.74 -6.15 1.23
N LEU A 363 20.36 -6.77 2.23
CA LEU A 363 20.05 -8.12 2.68
C LEU A 363 18.57 -8.30 3.08
N HIS A 364 17.92 -7.28 3.64
CA HIS A 364 16.52 -7.35 4.07
C HIS A 364 15.51 -7.51 2.93
N LEU A 365 15.87 -7.21 1.69
CA LEU A 365 15.01 -7.50 0.53
C LEU A 365 15.00 -8.98 0.15
N TYR A 366 16.02 -9.74 0.52
CA TYR A 366 16.25 -11.10 0.02
C TYR A 366 15.77 -12.15 1.01
N GLU A 367 15.02 -13.14 0.53
CA GLU A 367 14.64 -14.33 1.29
C GLU A 367 15.88 -14.95 1.97
N PRO A 368 15.85 -15.18 3.30
CA PRO A 368 16.97 -15.77 4.01
C PRO A 368 17.18 -17.24 3.56
N ARG A 369 18.44 -17.66 3.42
CA ARG A 369 18.81 -19.03 2.98
C ARG A 369 18.44 -20.12 3.99
N VAL A 370 18.27 -19.75 5.25
CA VAL A 370 17.78 -20.60 6.34
C VAL A 370 16.80 -19.74 7.11
N ALA A 371 15.52 -20.16 7.22
CA ALA A 371 14.54 -19.47 8.04
C ALA A 371 14.94 -19.60 9.51
N ALA A 372 15.72 -18.66 10.02
CA ALA A 372 16.16 -18.66 11.40
C ALA A 372 15.18 -17.83 12.24
N PRO A 373 14.93 -18.19 13.52
CA PRO A 373 14.11 -17.38 14.43
C PRO A 373 14.57 -15.91 14.55
N TRP A 374 15.85 -15.64 14.26
CA TRP A 374 16.46 -14.31 14.22
C TRP A 374 15.98 -13.42 13.06
N ASP A 375 15.49 -14.00 11.97
CA ASP A 375 14.98 -13.25 10.81
C ASP A 375 13.71 -12.45 11.14
N LEU A 376 12.98 -12.87 12.17
CA LEU A 376 11.73 -12.24 12.58
C LEU A 376 11.95 -11.04 13.52
N ALA A 377 12.93 -11.16 14.44
CA ALA A 377 13.38 -10.02 15.25
C ALA A 377 14.00 -8.92 14.37
N ALA A 378 14.67 -9.31 13.28
CA ALA A 378 15.19 -8.36 12.29
C ALA A 378 14.07 -7.55 11.60
N ARG A 379 12.87 -8.13 11.36
CA ARG A 379 11.76 -7.37 10.75
C ARG A 379 11.22 -6.28 11.65
N SER A 380 11.15 -6.48 12.96
CA SER A 380 10.72 -5.42 13.90
C SER A 380 11.67 -4.22 13.93
N GLU A 381 12.92 -4.41 13.51
CA GLU A 381 13.92 -3.32 13.41
C GLU A 381 13.81 -2.57 12.07
N LEU A 382 13.10 -3.12 11.09
CA LEU A 382 12.85 -2.48 9.82
C LEU A 382 11.70 -1.48 9.94
N TYR A 383 11.84 -0.35 9.24
CA TYR A 383 10.77 0.64 9.17
C TYR A 383 9.49 0.01 8.61
N GLY A 384 8.36 0.27 9.26
CA GLY A 384 7.07 -0.33 8.92
C GLY A 384 7.04 -1.86 9.09
N ASN A 385 7.86 -2.42 9.99
CA ASN A 385 8.04 -3.86 10.21
C ASN A 385 8.50 -4.65 8.96
N GLY A 386 9.10 -3.95 7.98
CA GLY A 386 9.45 -4.55 6.70
C GLY A 386 8.24 -4.95 5.86
N PHE A 387 7.04 -4.43 6.15
CA PHE A 387 5.85 -4.77 5.39
C PHE A 387 6.04 -4.38 3.92
N THR A 388 5.60 -5.28 3.05
CA THR A 388 5.52 -5.11 1.59
C THR A 388 6.85 -5.12 0.85
N TYR A 389 8.01 -4.86 1.48
CA TYR A 389 9.31 -4.91 0.80
C TYR A 389 10.27 -5.98 1.32
N ALA A 390 10.22 -6.35 2.61
CA ALA A 390 11.17 -7.31 3.15
C ALA A 390 10.94 -8.69 2.54
N TYR A 391 12.04 -9.37 2.19
CA TYR A 391 12.06 -10.74 1.68
C TYR A 391 11.24 -10.95 0.39
N ARG A 392 11.13 -9.93 -0.46
CA ARG A 392 10.41 -10.01 -1.74
C ARG A 392 11.30 -10.39 -2.93
N LEU A 393 12.59 -10.58 -2.71
CA LEU A 393 13.54 -11.07 -3.71
C LEU A 393 14.09 -12.43 -3.33
N ARG A 394 14.29 -13.29 -4.33
CA ARG A 394 15.10 -14.49 -4.18
C ARG A 394 16.56 -14.18 -4.42
N ASP A 395 17.43 -14.77 -3.62
CA ASP A 395 18.87 -14.65 -3.84
C ASP A 395 19.29 -15.40 -5.10
N ASP A 396 20.03 -14.74 -5.99
CA ASP A 396 20.54 -15.33 -7.23
C ASP A 396 22.07 -15.32 -7.19
N PRO A 397 22.74 -16.49 -7.13
CA PRO A 397 24.18 -16.58 -7.03
C PRO A 397 24.91 -16.10 -8.29
N ARG A 398 24.20 -15.91 -9.42
CA ARG A 398 24.79 -15.40 -10.67
C ARG A 398 25.04 -13.90 -10.65
N VAL A 399 24.52 -13.18 -9.65
CA VAL A 399 24.68 -11.72 -9.53
C VAL A 399 26.10 -11.41 -9.09
N ASP A 400 26.92 -11.06 -10.05
CA ASP A 400 28.31 -10.67 -9.81
C ASP A 400 28.39 -9.24 -9.26
N ARG A 401 28.81 -9.12 -8.00
CA ARG A 401 29.07 -7.85 -7.29
C ARG A 401 30.57 -7.57 -7.10
N SER A 402 31.44 -8.34 -7.75
CA SER A 402 32.88 -8.16 -7.69
C SER A 402 33.35 -7.09 -8.68
N ASP A 403 34.54 -6.53 -8.41
CA ASP A 403 35.28 -5.63 -9.30
C ASP A 403 34.47 -4.45 -9.87
N ILE A 404 33.51 -3.92 -9.11
CA ILE A 404 32.60 -2.84 -9.55
C ILE A 404 33.36 -1.63 -10.10
N ALA A 405 34.41 -1.17 -9.41
CA ALA A 405 35.20 -0.04 -9.88
C ALA A 405 35.87 -0.30 -11.24
N LYS A 406 36.32 -1.53 -11.52
CA LYS A 406 36.89 -1.90 -12.82
C LYS A 406 35.80 -1.97 -13.88
N ARG A 407 34.66 -2.60 -13.57
CA ARG A 407 33.51 -2.72 -14.48
C ARG A 407 32.92 -1.36 -14.86
N LEU A 408 32.95 -0.40 -13.93
CA LEU A 408 32.60 0.98 -14.21
C LEU A 408 33.57 1.62 -15.21
N ARG A 409 34.90 1.53 -14.98
CA ARG A 409 35.91 2.05 -15.92
C ARG A 409 35.84 1.42 -17.31
N ASP A 410 35.49 0.15 -17.38
CA ASP A 410 35.33 -0.59 -18.64
C ASP A 410 33.97 -0.34 -19.33
N HIS A 411 33.13 0.55 -18.78
CA HIS A 411 31.78 0.84 -19.28
C HIS A 411 30.94 -0.45 -19.47
N PHE A 412 30.98 -1.34 -18.47
CA PHE A 412 30.32 -2.65 -18.56
C PHE A 412 28.79 -2.58 -18.50
N PHE A 413 28.24 -1.60 -17.77
CA PHE A 413 26.82 -1.44 -17.56
C PHE A 413 26.23 -0.50 -18.62
N ASP A 414 24.97 -0.68 -18.97
CA ASP A 414 24.28 0.24 -19.88
C ASP A 414 23.81 1.48 -19.11
N VAL A 415 23.43 1.30 -17.84
CA VAL A 415 22.92 2.36 -16.96
C VAL A 415 23.42 2.18 -15.53
N VAL A 416 23.75 3.29 -14.88
CA VAL A 416 24.04 3.38 -13.45
C VAL A 416 22.95 4.17 -12.73
N VAL A 417 22.32 3.56 -11.73
CA VAL A 417 21.23 4.14 -10.95
C VAL A 417 21.68 4.33 -9.50
N TYR A 418 21.79 5.57 -9.04
CA TYR A 418 21.90 5.88 -7.62
C TYR A 418 20.50 5.83 -7.00
N ALA A 419 20.15 4.69 -6.41
CA ALA A 419 18.79 4.43 -5.91
C ALA A 419 18.40 5.27 -4.69
N SER A 420 19.37 5.95 -4.06
CA SER A 420 19.13 6.98 -3.06
C SER A 420 20.37 7.87 -2.95
N VAL A 421 20.27 9.12 -3.38
CA VAL A 421 21.38 10.08 -3.34
C VAL A 421 21.81 10.46 -1.92
N HIS A 422 20.85 10.48 -0.98
CA HIS A 422 21.09 10.79 0.43
C HIS A 422 21.78 9.67 1.20
N ARG A 423 21.84 8.49 0.60
CA ARG A 423 22.58 7.32 1.13
C ARG A 423 23.97 7.18 0.52
N GLY A 424 24.49 8.26 -0.09
CA GLY A 424 25.84 8.33 -0.64
C GLY A 424 25.93 7.94 -2.11
N LEU A 425 26.96 8.46 -2.77
CA LEU A 425 27.25 8.29 -4.20
C LEU A 425 28.55 7.46 -4.36
N PRO A 426 28.55 6.14 -4.07
CA PRO A 426 29.76 5.35 -4.16
C PRO A 426 30.26 5.31 -5.62
N TYR A 427 31.57 5.42 -5.82
CA TYR A 427 32.20 5.46 -7.15
C TYR A 427 31.82 6.65 -8.04
N PHE A 428 31.29 7.74 -7.48
CA PHE A 428 30.78 8.85 -8.27
C PHE A 428 31.79 9.44 -9.27
N ASP A 429 33.04 9.64 -8.85
CA ASP A 429 34.09 10.16 -9.73
C ASP A 429 34.29 9.28 -10.96
N VAL A 430 34.33 7.95 -10.77
CA VAL A 430 34.50 6.98 -11.86
C VAL A 430 33.26 6.94 -12.75
N VAL A 431 32.06 7.00 -12.16
CA VAL A 431 30.82 7.01 -12.95
C VAL A 431 30.77 8.26 -13.83
N ARG A 432 31.08 9.44 -13.27
CA ARG A 432 31.08 10.71 -14.00
C ARG A 432 32.13 10.77 -15.11
N GLU A 433 33.28 10.12 -14.92
CA GLU A 433 34.35 10.06 -15.92
C GLU A 433 33.99 9.18 -17.13
N HIS A 434 33.21 8.11 -16.90
CA HIS A 434 33.01 7.07 -17.91
C HIS A 434 31.60 6.99 -18.50
N TYR A 435 30.56 7.49 -17.81
CA TYR A 435 29.16 7.38 -18.24
C TYR A 435 28.60 8.75 -18.65
N GLY A 436 27.77 8.74 -19.70
CA GLY A 436 27.08 9.92 -20.21
C GLY A 436 25.83 10.30 -19.42
N TYR A 437 25.28 11.48 -19.71
CA TYR A 437 24.08 12.03 -19.04
C TYR A 437 22.90 11.05 -19.05
N ASP A 438 22.58 10.48 -20.22
CA ASP A 438 21.46 9.55 -20.42
C ASP A 438 21.74 8.14 -19.87
N GLU A 439 22.90 7.91 -19.24
CA GLU A 439 23.28 6.62 -18.66
C GLU A 439 23.29 6.66 -17.12
N ILE A 440 23.03 7.83 -16.52
CA ILE A 440 23.06 8.03 -15.07
C ILE A 440 21.70 8.49 -14.58
N ALA A 441 21.16 7.79 -13.58
CA ALA A 441 19.97 8.20 -12.84
C ALA A 441 20.27 8.45 -11.37
N PHE A 442 19.67 9.50 -10.84
CA PHE A 442 19.70 9.86 -9.42
C PHE A 442 18.29 9.81 -8.87
N VAL A 443 18.11 9.07 -7.77
CA VAL A 443 16.82 8.96 -7.09
C VAL A 443 16.90 9.66 -5.74
N ASP A 444 16.03 10.64 -5.56
CA ASP A 444 15.83 11.39 -4.33
C ASP A 444 14.48 11.00 -3.71
N GLY A 445 14.57 10.19 -2.66
CA GLY A 445 13.44 9.60 -1.95
C GLY A 445 13.19 10.20 -0.58
N GLU A 446 13.81 11.31 -0.21
CA GLU A 446 13.65 11.86 1.14
C GLU A 446 12.24 12.41 1.37
N ASP A 447 11.85 12.48 2.64
CA ASP A 447 10.59 13.07 3.10
C ASP A 447 10.65 14.61 3.12
N GLU A 448 11.84 15.20 2.88
CA GLU A 448 12.07 16.64 2.99
C GLU A 448 11.32 17.43 1.91
N HIS A 449 10.63 18.49 2.35
CA HIS A 449 9.95 19.43 1.47
C HIS A 449 10.87 20.62 1.19
N GLY A 450 11.73 20.48 0.18
CA GLY A 450 12.64 21.55 -0.20
C GLY A 450 13.73 21.09 -1.15
N TRP A 451 14.60 22.03 -1.51
CA TRP A 451 15.76 21.76 -2.35
C TRP A 451 16.92 21.29 -1.49
N SER A 452 17.49 20.13 -1.82
CA SER A 452 18.74 19.63 -1.26
C SER A 452 19.92 20.05 -2.16
N ASN A 453 21.15 20.00 -1.64
CA ASN A 453 22.35 20.24 -2.47
C ASN A 453 22.42 19.27 -3.67
N PHE A 454 21.92 18.04 -3.50
CA PHE A 454 21.86 17.04 -4.57
C PHE A 454 20.93 17.49 -5.70
N SER A 455 19.78 18.09 -5.38
CA SER A 455 18.79 18.57 -6.35
C SER A 455 19.25 19.80 -7.16
N VAL A 456 20.38 20.40 -6.79
CA VAL A 456 20.99 21.53 -7.53
C VAL A 456 22.07 21.02 -8.48
N GLY A 457 22.99 20.17 -8.00
CA GLY A 457 24.17 19.76 -8.77
C GLY A 457 23.99 18.53 -9.67
N LEU A 458 23.37 17.48 -9.14
CA LEU A 458 23.27 16.19 -9.87
C LEU A 458 22.43 16.24 -11.16
N PRO A 459 21.36 17.06 -11.26
CA PRO A 459 20.60 17.18 -12.52
C PRO A 459 21.40 17.66 -13.72
N ALA A 460 22.59 18.24 -13.52
CA ALA A 460 23.48 18.68 -14.60
C ALA A 460 24.25 17.53 -15.26
N VAL A 461 24.39 16.38 -14.59
CA VAL A 461 25.23 15.26 -15.03
C VAL A 461 24.45 13.94 -15.21
N GLY A 462 23.16 13.93 -14.90
CA GLY A 462 22.28 12.79 -15.17
C GLY A 462 20.82 13.10 -14.89
N HIS A 463 19.95 12.12 -15.13
CA HIS A 463 18.51 12.24 -14.90
C HIS A 463 18.20 12.24 -13.40
N TYR A 464 17.51 13.28 -12.92
CA TYR A 464 17.18 13.43 -11.50
C TYR A 464 15.70 13.19 -11.23
N PHE A 465 15.41 12.16 -10.43
CA PHE A 465 14.09 11.73 -10.04
C PHE A 465 13.84 12.07 -8.57
N MET A 466 12.76 12.80 -8.26
CA MET A 466 12.49 13.30 -6.91
C MET A 466 11.05 13.01 -6.48
N ARG A 467 10.87 12.39 -5.31
CA ARG A 467 9.56 11.95 -4.81
C ARG A 467 8.71 13.11 -4.31
N GLU A 468 9.28 13.91 -3.42
CA GLU A 468 8.64 15.09 -2.83
C GLU A 468 9.04 16.36 -3.60
N LEU A 469 8.83 16.37 -4.92
CA LEU A 469 9.29 17.44 -5.81
C LEU A 469 8.57 18.77 -5.53
N PRO A 470 9.24 19.80 -4.94
CA PRO A 470 8.62 21.05 -4.53
C PRO A 470 8.15 21.89 -5.72
N ASP A 471 7.30 22.87 -5.46
CA ASP A 471 6.97 23.89 -6.45
C ASP A 471 8.08 24.94 -6.63
N GLY A 472 8.18 25.54 -7.81
CA GLY A 472 9.30 26.42 -8.19
C GLY A 472 10.50 25.66 -8.77
N CYS A 473 11.67 26.29 -8.86
CA CYS A 473 12.91 25.66 -9.30
C CYS A 473 13.97 25.74 -8.18
N PRO A 474 14.95 24.82 -8.16
CA PRO A 474 16.07 24.92 -7.23
C PRO A 474 16.82 26.25 -7.45
N PRO A 475 17.48 26.78 -6.42
CA PRO A 475 18.30 27.98 -6.58
C PRO A 475 19.41 27.73 -7.61
N ASP A 476 19.63 28.71 -8.48
CA ASP A 476 20.75 28.68 -9.43
C ASP A 476 22.07 28.76 -8.65
N ILE A 477 22.81 27.65 -8.59
CA ILE A 477 24.16 27.62 -8.03
C ILE A 477 25.09 27.13 -9.14
N GLU A 478 26.17 27.88 -9.37
CA GLU A 478 27.26 27.40 -10.23
C GLU A 478 27.88 26.15 -9.60
N VAL A 479 27.71 25.01 -10.26
CA VAL A 479 28.29 23.73 -9.84
C VAL A 479 29.79 23.77 -10.15
N GLY A 480 30.60 24.24 -9.20
CA GLY A 480 32.06 24.23 -9.30
C GLY A 480 32.65 22.81 -9.12
N GLU A 481 33.90 22.61 -9.56
CA GLU A 481 34.59 21.29 -9.51
C GLU A 481 34.68 20.69 -8.09
N GLY A 482 34.54 21.50 -7.04
CA GLY A 482 34.54 21.05 -5.63
C GLY A 482 33.17 20.74 -5.02
N PHE A 483 32.07 20.83 -5.77
CA PHE A 483 30.73 20.62 -5.22
C PHE A 483 30.46 19.16 -4.79
N PHE A 484 31.16 18.21 -5.41
CA PHE A 484 30.99 16.78 -5.17
C PHE A 484 32.15 16.12 -4.42
N SER A 485 33.19 16.88 -4.04
CA SER A 485 34.39 16.37 -3.38
C SER A 485 34.27 16.27 -1.84
N GLY A 486 33.07 16.46 -1.30
CA GLY A 486 32.76 16.26 0.12
C GLY A 486 31.77 15.13 0.31
N GLY A 487 32.27 13.90 0.40
CA GLY A 487 31.52 12.70 0.78
C GLY A 487 32.31 11.88 1.78
#